data_AF-A0A7H8KC70-F1
#
_entry.id   AF-A0A7H8KC70-F1
#
_cell.length_a   1.000
_cell.length_b   1.000
_cell.length_c   1.000
_cell.angle_alpha   90.00
_cell.angle_beta   90.00
_cell.angle_gamma   90.00
#
_symmetry.space_group_name_H-M   'P 1'
#
loop_
_entity.id
_entity.type
_entity.pdbx_description
1 polymer ?
#
loop_
_entity_poly.entity_id
_entity_poly.type
_entity_poly.pdbx_seq_one_letter_code
_entity_poly.pdbx_strand_id
1 'polypeptide(L)'
;MWRVLLGLVFGVLLIVIGTALASDYRGVTTKHVDLSTRFIRPLNPFRSSDDRIVRRRARFVLLDRFIGALIVLAGVGGLAAAVHLLLGEYR
;
A
#
# COMPACT_ATOMS: atom_id res chain seq x y z
N MET A 1 -17.38 5.53 25.26
CA MET A 1 -17.88 4.62 24.18
C MET A 1 -17.77 5.11 22.72
N TRP A 2 -18.46 6.15 22.22
CA TRP A 2 -18.44 6.50 20.77
C TRP A 2 -17.02 6.76 20.19
N ARG A 3 -16.15 7.38 21.00
CA ARG A 3 -14.74 7.65 20.66
C ARG A 3 -13.92 6.37 20.47
N VAL A 4 -14.20 5.35 21.28
CA VAL A 4 -13.56 4.03 21.18
C VAL A 4 -14.01 3.32 19.90
N LEU A 5 -15.31 3.39 19.61
CA LEU A 5 -15.91 2.83 18.40
C LEU A 5 -15.30 3.46 17.13
N LEU A 6 -15.16 4.79 17.12
CA LEU A 6 -14.44 5.50 16.05
C LEU A 6 -12.99 5.04 15.92
N GLY A 7 -12.25 4.94 17.02
CA GLY A 7 -10.85 4.52 17.00
C GLY A 7 -10.66 3.09 16.47
N LEU A 8 -11.56 2.17 16.84
CA LEU A 8 -11.59 0.80 16.32
C LEU A 8 -11.88 0.77 14.82
N VAL A 9 -12.97 1.41 14.38
CA VAL A 9 -13.38 1.42 12.97
C VAL A 9 -12.31 2.07 12.11
N PHE A 10 -11.82 3.25 12.50
CA PHE A 10 -10.81 3.99 11.75
C PHE A 10 -9.47 3.25 11.72
N GLY A 11 -9.07 2.63 12.84
CA GLY A 11 -7.85 1.83 12.92
C GLY A 11 -7.89 0.61 11.99
N VAL A 12 -8.99 -0.15 12.00
CA VAL A 12 -9.20 -1.29 11.08
C VAL A 12 -9.18 -0.83 9.63
N LEU A 13 -9.87 0.27 9.32
CA LEU A 13 -9.98 0.79 7.97
C LEU A 13 -8.62 1.25 7.41
N LEU A 14 -7.81 1.91 8.24
CA LEU A 14 -6.42 2.25 7.90
C LEU A 14 -5.56 1.00 7.67
N ILE A 15 -5.69 -0.04 8.49
CA ILE A 15 -4.94 -1.30 8.28
C ILE A 15 -5.35 -1.95 6.95
N VAL A 16 -6.65 -1.99 6.62
CA VAL A 16 -7.13 -2.55 5.36
C VAL A 16 -6.62 -1.75 4.16
N ILE A 17 -6.72 -0.41 4.20
CA ILE A 17 -6.22 0.45 3.12
C ILE A 17 -4.71 0.34 2.98
N GLY A 18 -3.97 0.42 4.08
CA GLY A 18 -2.50 0.34 4.07
C GLY A 18 -2.00 -1.03 3.61
N THR A 19 -2.66 -2.11 4.00
CA THR A 19 -2.35 -3.46 3.48
C THR A 19 -2.74 -3.60 2.02
N ALA A 20 -3.83 -3.00 1.55
CA ALA A 20 -4.17 -3.00 0.13
C ALA A 20 -3.17 -2.20 -0.74
N LEU A 21 -2.67 -1.06 -0.24
CA LEU A 21 -1.59 -0.31 -0.91
C LEU A 21 -0.27 -1.11 -0.90
N ALA A 22 0.06 -1.73 0.23
CA ALA A 22 1.30 -2.50 0.35
C ALA A 22 1.27 -3.83 -0.43
N SER A 23 0.10 -4.47 -0.46
CA SER A 23 -0.21 -5.72 -1.16
C SER A 23 -0.61 -5.43 -2.59
N ASP A 24 0.36 -4.90 -3.33
CA ASP A 24 0.60 -5.15 -4.73
C ASP A 24 -0.57 -5.81 -5.50
N TYR A 25 -1.52 -5.01 -6.00
CA TYR A 25 -2.52 -5.40 -7.03
C TYR A 25 -1.87 -5.87 -8.36
N ARG A 26 -0.55 -6.11 -8.33
CA ARG A 26 0.29 -6.49 -9.46
C ARG A 26 -0.02 -7.85 -10.04
N GLY A 27 -0.63 -8.81 -9.35
CA GLY A 27 -0.91 -10.12 -9.95
C GLY A 27 -1.66 -10.04 -11.30
N VAL A 28 -2.52 -9.02 -11.45
CA VAL A 28 -3.31 -8.77 -12.66
C VAL A 28 -2.63 -7.76 -13.60
N THR A 29 -2.04 -6.69 -13.06
CA THR A 29 -1.42 -5.63 -13.89
C THR A 29 -0.02 -6.00 -14.41
N THR A 30 0.77 -6.81 -13.68
CA THR A 30 2.05 -7.31 -14.20
C THR A 30 1.82 -8.27 -15.34
N LYS A 31 0.82 -9.15 -15.28
CA LYS A 31 0.50 -10.05 -16.39
C LYS A 31 0.19 -9.27 -17.67
N HIS A 32 -0.59 -8.20 -17.58
CA HIS A 32 -0.87 -7.36 -18.75
C HIS A 32 0.36 -6.58 -19.24
N VAL A 33 1.12 -5.96 -18.33
CA VAL A 33 2.34 -5.22 -18.71
C VAL A 33 3.38 -6.14 -19.32
N ASP A 34 3.62 -7.32 -18.74
CA ASP A 34 4.62 -8.29 -19.18
C ASP A 34 4.24 -8.88 -20.55
N LEU A 35 2.94 -9.13 -20.80
CA LEU A 35 2.44 -9.49 -22.13
C LEU A 35 2.72 -8.38 -23.16
N SER A 36 2.38 -7.13 -22.83
CA SER A 36 2.62 -5.98 -23.72
C SER A 36 4.10 -5.74 -23.97
N THR A 37 4.96 -5.89 -22.95
CA THR A 37 6.41 -5.71 -23.12
C THR A 37 6.98 -6.81 -24.00
N ARG A 38 6.55 -8.07 -23.85
CA ARG A 38 7.07 -9.18 -24.65
C ARG A 38 6.79 -9.02 -26.15
N PHE A 39 5.67 -8.40 -26.52
CA PHE A 39 5.31 -8.14 -27.92
C PHE A 39 5.94 -6.87 -28.51
N ILE A 40 6.19 -5.82 -27.71
CA ILE A 40 6.69 -4.52 -28.21
C ILE A 40 8.22 -4.40 -28.14
N ARG A 41 8.86 -5.13 -27.21
CA ARG A 41 10.31 -5.06 -26.93
C ARG A 41 11.26 -5.40 -28.10
N PRO A 42 10.92 -6.23 -29.11
CA PRO A 42 11.81 -6.47 -30.24
C PRO A 42 11.93 -5.28 -31.20
N LEU A 43 11.00 -4.31 -31.17
CA LEU A 43 10.87 -3.25 -32.17
C LEU A 43 11.36 -1.87 -31.71
N ASN A 44 11.78 -1.71 -30.44
CA ASN A 44 12.05 -0.40 -29.89
C ASN A 44 13.58 -0.07 -29.85
N PRO A 45 14.08 0.85 -30.70
CA PRO A 45 15.49 1.25 -30.73
C PRO A 45 15.93 2.11 -29.53
N PHE A 46 15.00 2.57 -28.67
CA PHE A 46 15.27 3.47 -27.54
C PHE A 46 15.48 2.75 -26.18
N ARG A 47 16.13 1.59 -26.19
CA ARG A 47 16.38 0.71 -25.02
C ARG A 47 16.85 1.43 -23.74
N SER A 48 17.69 2.47 -23.88
CA SER A 48 18.26 3.22 -22.74
C SER A 48 17.23 4.09 -21.98
N SER A 49 16.22 4.63 -22.68
CA SER A 49 15.17 5.44 -22.06
C SER A 49 14.23 4.57 -21.21
N ASP A 50 13.93 3.37 -21.72
CA ASP A 50 13.01 2.42 -21.09
C ASP A 50 13.58 1.89 -19.76
N ASP A 51 14.88 1.57 -19.71
CA ASP A 51 15.54 1.16 -18.46
C ASP A 51 15.55 2.26 -17.37
N ARG A 52 15.49 3.54 -17.76
CA ARG A 52 15.32 4.67 -16.82
C ARG A 52 13.88 4.75 -16.31
N ILE A 53 12.90 4.54 -17.19
CA ILE A 53 11.48 4.53 -16.85
C ILE A 53 11.15 3.35 -15.93
N VAL A 54 11.68 2.16 -16.23
CA VAL A 54 11.53 0.94 -15.41
C VAL A 54 12.13 1.14 -14.01
N ARG A 55 13.33 1.73 -13.91
CA ARG A 55 13.95 2.05 -12.61
C ARG A 55 13.17 3.10 -11.81
N ARG A 56 12.61 4.12 -12.45
CA ARG A 56 11.70 5.07 -11.77
C ARG A 56 10.44 4.37 -11.27
N ARG A 57 9.83 3.51 -12.10
CA ARG A 57 8.66 2.71 -11.71
C ARG A 57 8.94 1.84 -10.48
N ALA A 58 10.10 1.19 -10.43
CA ALA A 58 10.49 0.38 -9.27
C ALA A 58 10.57 1.21 -7.97
N ARG A 59 11.06 2.46 -8.03
CA ARG A 59 11.09 3.38 -6.89
C ARG A 59 9.69 3.84 -6.47
N PHE A 60 8.81 4.12 -7.41
CA PHE A 60 7.41 4.47 -7.10
C PHE A 60 6.67 3.32 -6.41
N VAL A 61 6.93 2.07 -6.81
CA VAL A 61 6.36 0.89 -6.14
C VAL A 61 6.86 0.75 -4.70
N LEU A 62 8.16 0.99 -4.47
CA LEU A 62 8.73 1.02 -3.11
C LEU A 62 8.13 2.15 -2.27
N LEU A 63 7.91 3.32 -2.85
CA LEU A 63 7.29 4.46 -2.18
C LEU A 63 5.84 4.17 -1.81
N ASP A 64 5.06 3.59 -2.72
CA ASP A 64 3.66 3.22 -2.48
C ASP A 64 3.54 2.18 -1.36
N ARG A 65 4.43 1.18 -1.35
CA ARG A 65 4.56 0.23 -0.24
C ARG A 65 4.93 0.89 1.07
N PHE A 66 5.86 1.84 1.04
CA PHE A 66 6.26 2.58 2.23
C PHE A 66 5.11 3.41 2.80
N ILE A 67 4.34 4.08 1.93
CA ILE A 67 3.14 4.81 2.31
C ILE A 67 2.09 3.84 2.88
N GLY A 68 1.84 2.71 2.23
CA GLY A 68 0.95 1.66 2.73
C GLY A 68 1.35 1.18 4.12
N ALA A 69 2.64 0.90 4.34
CA ALA A 69 3.17 0.49 5.64
C ALA A 69 2.99 1.57 6.73
N LEU A 70 3.23 2.84 6.40
CA LEU A 70 2.98 3.95 7.33
C LEU A 70 1.49 4.07 7.70
N ILE A 71 0.60 3.87 6.73
CA ILE A 71 -0.85 3.88 6.96
C ILE A 71 -1.25 2.71 7.87
N VAL A 72 -0.70 1.51 7.68
CA VAL A 72 -0.92 0.37 8.59
C VAL A 72 -0.45 0.71 10.00
N LEU A 73 0.76 1.26 10.16
CA LEU A 73 1.29 1.65 11.47
C LEU A 73 0.42 2.68 12.16
N ALA A 74 -0.10 3.67 11.43
CA ALA A 74 -1.05 4.65 11.96
C ALA A 74 -2.36 3.97 12.42
N GLY A 75 -2.88 3.02 11.65
CA GLY A 75 -4.06 2.23 12.02
C GLY A 75 -3.86 1.39 13.29
N VAL A 76 -2.70 0.74 13.42
CA VAL A 76 -2.30 -0.01 14.63
C VAL A 76 -2.21 0.92 15.84
N GLY A 77 -1.61 2.09 15.69
CA GLY A 77 -1.55 3.11 16.75
C GLY A 77 -2.93 3.58 17.19
N GLY A 78 -3.83 3.83 16.23
CA GLY A 78 -5.23 4.19 16.50
C GLY A 78 -5.98 3.09 17.27
N LEU A 79 -5.78 1.83 16.89
CA LEU A 79 -6.33 0.66 17.58
C LEU A 79 -5.80 0.54 19.02
N ALA A 80 -4.49 0.67 19.21
CA ALA A 80 -3.87 0.62 20.53
C ALA A 80 -4.41 1.73 21.46
N ALA A 81 -4.55 2.94 20.94
CA ALA A 81 -5.14 4.06 21.67
C ALA A 81 -6.62 3.81 22.02
N ALA A 82 -7.40 3.26 21.08
CA ALA A 82 -8.81 2.93 21.31
C ALA A 82 -8.97 1.85 22.40
N VAL A 83 -8.13 0.80 22.35
CA VAL A 83 -8.10 -0.26 23.37
C VAL A 83 -7.68 0.28 24.73
N HIS A 84 -6.69 1.18 24.78
CA HIS A 84 -6.26 1.80 26.02
C HIS A 84 -7.38 2.65 26.65
N LEU A 85 -8.11 3.43 25.84
CA LEU A 85 -9.27 4.19 26.28
C LEU A 85 -10.42 3.28 26.76
N LEU A 86 -10.65 2.14 26.08
CA LEU A 86 -11.64 1.15 26.50
C LEU A 86 -11.29 0.59 27.89
N LEU A 87 -10.05 0.12 28.08
CA LEU A 87 -9.59 -0.45 29.36
C LEU A 87 -9.62 0.57 30.50
N GLY A 88 -9.40 1.85 30.19
CA GLY A 88 -9.54 2.95 31.15
C GLY A 88 -10.98 3.29 31.53
N GLU A 89 -11.95 3.11 30.63
CA GLU A 89 -13.39 3.29 30.94
C GLU A 89 -13.96 2.15 31.81
N TYR A 90 -13.31 0.98 31.89
CA TYR A 90 -13.75 -0.19 32.65
C TYR A 90 -13.14 -0.32 34.06
N ARG A 91 -12.30 0.63 34.49
CA ARG A 91 -11.60 0.61 35.79
C ARG A 91 -12.13 1.68 36.72
#